data_AF-A0A926W8Y3-F1
#
_entry.id   AF-A0A926W8Y3-F1
#
_cell.length_a   1.000
_cell.length_b   1.000
_cell.length_c   1.000
_cell.angle_alpha   90.00
_cell.angle_beta   90.00
_cell.angle_gamma   90.00
#
_symmetry.space_group_name_H-M   'P 1'
#
loop_
_entity.id
_entity.type
_entity.pdbx_description
1 polymer ?
#
loop_
_entity_poly.entity_id
_entity_poly.type
_entity_poly.pdbx_seq_one_letter_code
_entity_poly.pdbx_strand_id
1 'polypeptide(L)'
;MGLDRVLRHQEVVQAESALDTIQTLRQQYPISIIVMGNQTTAKTWKTKIETLPDSPRVMLVDERYSTLEARDRYWQMYPPKGVGRLLPQSLRKIPRPIDDIVAILLIERYLNRLTAN
;
A
#
# COMPACT_ATOMS: atom_id res chain seq x y z
N MET A 1 1.76 9.31 0.55
CA MET A 1 3.09 9.42 -0.08
C MET A 1 2.93 10.18 -1.38
N GLY A 2 3.75 11.20 -1.63
CA GLY A 2 3.75 11.95 -2.89
C GLY A 2 4.97 11.61 -3.75
N LEU A 3 5.32 12.50 -4.68
CA LEU A 3 6.56 12.38 -5.48
C LEU A 3 7.83 12.42 -4.60
N ASP A 4 7.74 12.99 -3.40
CA ASP A 4 8.78 13.00 -2.37
C ASP A 4 9.12 11.59 -1.83
N ARG A 5 8.29 10.59 -2.13
CA ARG A 5 8.39 9.20 -1.61
C ARG A 5 8.40 9.13 -0.08
N VAL A 6 7.88 10.15 0.61
CA VAL A 6 7.80 10.16 2.07
C VAL A 6 6.50 9.49 2.52
N LEU A 7 6.63 8.45 3.34
CA LEU A 7 5.50 7.83 4.03
C LEU A 7 5.12 8.70 5.24
N ARG A 8 3.89 9.22 5.25
CA ARG A 8 3.38 10.12 6.32
C ARG A 8 2.54 9.39 7.35
N HIS A 9 1.74 8.41 6.91
CA HIS A 9 0.86 7.61 7.75
C HIS A 9 0.83 6.18 7.22
N GLN A 10 0.77 5.21 8.13
CA GLN A 10 0.65 3.79 7.81
C GLN A 10 -0.17 3.12 8.90
N GLU A 11 -1.24 2.43 8.51
CA GLU A 11 -2.18 1.81 9.44
C GLU A 11 -2.96 0.68 8.74
N VAL A 12 -3.23 -0.39 9.48
CA VAL A 12 -4.18 -1.45 9.08
C VAL A 12 -5.49 -1.21 9.82
N VAL A 13 -6.58 -1.03 9.07
CA VAL A 13 -7.92 -0.79 9.62
C VAL A 13 -8.89 -1.91 9.22
N GLN A 14 -9.98 -2.03 9.98
CA GLN A 14 -11.08 -2.92 9.62
C GLN A 14 -11.85 -2.36 8.42
N ALA A 15 -12.51 -3.24 7.67
CA ALA A 15 -13.23 -2.86 6.47
C ALA A 15 -14.39 -1.89 6.76
N GLU A 16 -15.10 -2.07 7.87
CA GLU A 16 -16.19 -1.23 8.29
C GLU A 16 -15.77 0.21 8.62
N SER A 17 -14.54 0.41 9.13
CA SER A 17 -14.02 1.73 9.51
C SER A 17 -13.20 2.42 8.40
N ALA A 18 -12.99 1.75 7.26
CA ALA A 18 -12.09 2.23 6.22
C ALA A 18 -12.53 3.56 5.60
N LEU A 19 -13.83 3.76 5.35
CA LEU A 19 -14.33 5.01 4.75
C LEU A 19 -14.16 6.20 5.69
N ASP A 20 -14.47 6.02 6.98
CA ASP A 20 -14.31 7.05 8.01
C ASP A 20 -12.84 7.39 8.22
N THR A 21 -11.97 6.38 8.18
CA THR A 21 -10.52 6.57 8.25
C THR A 21 -10.01 7.37 7.05
N ILE A 22 -10.47 7.04 5.83
CA ILE A 22 -10.12 7.80 4.62
C ILE A 22 -10.55 9.26 4.77
N GLN A 23 -11.77 9.53 5.23
CA GLN A 23 -12.25 10.90 5.44
C GLN A 23 -11.41 11.65 6.46
N THR A 24 -11.09 11.02 7.60
CA THR A 24 -10.26 11.61 8.65
C THR A 24 -8.86 11.96 8.12
N LEU A 25 -8.23 11.05 7.39
CA LEU A 25 -6.92 11.30 6.79
C LEU A 25 -6.96 12.40 5.73
N ARG A 26 -8.06 12.54 5.00
CA ARG A 26 -8.26 13.61 4.01
C ARG A 26 -8.42 14.99 4.64
N GLN A 27 -8.84 15.08 5.90
CA GLN A 27 -8.86 16.34 6.65
C GLN A 27 -7.46 16.76 7.11
N GLN A 28 -6.55 15.80 7.31
CA GLN A 28 -5.18 16.03 7.78
C GLN A 28 -4.18 16.21 6.63
N TYR A 29 -4.42 15.55 5.50
CA TYR A 29 -3.51 15.52 4.36
C TYR A 29 -4.24 15.87 3.06
N PRO A 30 -3.61 16.65 2.15
CA PRO A 30 -4.18 16.97 0.85
C PRO A 30 -4.10 15.76 -0.11
N ILE A 31 -4.94 14.76 0.12
CA ILE A 31 -4.98 13.52 -0.67
C ILE A 31 -5.83 13.74 -1.93
N SER A 32 -5.18 13.75 -3.09
CA SER A 32 -5.83 13.91 -4.40
C SER A 32 -6.15 12.57 -5.08
N ILE A 33 -5.41 11.51 -4.76
CA ILE A 33 -5.49 10.21 -5.42
C ILE A 33 -5.46 9.11 -4.37
N ILE A 34 -6.35 8.13 -4.53
CA ILE A 34 -6.32 6.86 -3.79
C ILE A 34 -5.89 5.77 -4.75
N VAL A 35 -4.85 5.02 -4.38
CA VAL A 35 -4.34 3.89 -5.16
C VAL A 35 -4.80 2.59 -4.49
N MET A 36 -5.37 1.66 -5.26
CA MET A 36 -5.82 0.36 -4.77
C MET A 36 -5.40 -0.77 -5.70
N GLY A 37 -5.24 -1.97 -5.16
CA GLY A 37 -5.08 -3.19 -5.94
C GLY A 37 -6.33 -3.49 -6.77
N ASN A 38 -6.15 -4.08 -7.95
CA ASN A 38 -7.24 -4.39 -8.88
C ASN A 38 -7.85 -5.79 -8.69
N GLN A 39 -7.64 -6.44 -7.54
CA GLN A 39 -8.07 -7.82 -7.29
C GLN A 39 -9.50 -7.90 -6.72
N THR A 40 -9.74 -8.88 -5.85
CA THR A 40 -11.06 -9.21 -5.31
C THR A 40 -11.62 -8.01 -4.54
N THR A 41 -12.90 -7.69 -4.74
CA THR A 41 -13.64 -6.55 -4.15
C THR A 41 -13.23 -5.14 -4.61
N ALA A 42 -12.22 -4.98 -5.48
CA ALA A 42 -11.75 -3.66 -5.94
C ALA A 42 -12.86 -2.78 -6.54
N LYS A 43 -13.76 -3.37 -7.33
CA LYS A 43 -14.92 -2.66 -7.91
C LYS A 43 -15.85 -2.11 -6.83
N THR A 44 -16.20 -2.95 -5.85
CA THR A 44 -17.09 -2.58 -4.74
C THR A 44 -16.48 -1.44 -3.91
N TRP A 45 -15.19 -1.53 -3.59
CA TRP A 45 -14.48 -0.48 -2.86
C TRP A 45 -14.36 0.82 -3.63
N LYS A 46 -14.07 0.74 -4.93
CA LYS A 46 -14.03 1.91 -5.79
C LYS A 46 -15.36 2.67 -5.74
N THR A 47 -16.49 1.97 -5.91
CA THR A 47 -17.82 2.59 -5.83
C THR A 47 -18.07 3.21 -4.45
N LYS A 48 -17.73 2.52 -3.36
CA LYS A 48 -17.87 3.07 -2.00
C LYS A 48 -17.06 4.36 -1.81
N ILE A 49 -15.83 4.41 -2.30
CA ILE A 49 -14.96 5.59 -2.18
C ILE A 49 -15.48 6.74 -3.07
N GLU A 50 -15.97 6.42 -4.26
CA GLU A 50 -16.56 7.40 -5.17
C GLU A 50 -17.84 8.05 -4.62
N THR A 51 -18.53 7.39 -3.68
CA THR A 51 -19.69 7.97 -2.97
C THR A 51 -19.33 8.97 -1.86
N LEU A 52 -18.04 9.11 -1.51
CA LEU A 52 -17.62 10.09 -0.53
C LEU A 52 -17.74 11.52 -1.07
N PRO A 53 -18.02 12.53 -0.21
CA PRO A 53 -17.97 13.93 -0.61
C PRO A 53 -16.57 14.31 -1.11
N ASP A 54 -16.53 15.12 -2.18
CA ASP A 54 -15.32 15.47 -2.93
C ASP A 54 -14.45 14.26 -3.25
N SER A 55 -15.04 13.17 -3.75
CA SER A 55 -14.35 11.89 -3.84
C SER A 55 -13.01 11.99 -4.58
N PRO A 56 -11.92 11.49 -3.97
CA PRO A 56 -10.60 11.54 -4.60
C PRO A 56 -10.57 10.59 -5.79
N ARG A 57 -9.68 10.87 -6.75
CA ARG A 57 -9.54 10.00 -7.91
C ARG A 57 -9.03 8.62 -7.46
N VAL A 58 -9.77 7.57 -7.78
CA VAL A 58 -9.37 6.19 -7.48
C VAL A 58 -8.63 5.58 -8.66
N MET A 59 -7.39 5.16 -8.43
CA MET A 59 -6.54 4.49 -9.40
C MET A 59 -6.34 3.02 -9.04
N LEU A 60 -6.73 2.14 -9.95
CA LEU A 60 -6.47 0.71 -9.82
C LEU A 60 -5.11 0.35 -10.40
N VAL A 61 -4.31 -0.37 -9.63
CA VAL A 61 -2.98 -0.86 -10.02
C VAL A 61 -3.00 -2.38 -9.98
N ASP A 62 -2.27 -3.00 -10.91
CA ASP A 62 -2.14 -4.46 -10.93
C ASP A 62 -1.38 -4.91 -9.67
N GLU A 63 -2.03 -5.75 -8.87
CA GLU A 63 -1.49 -6.28 -7.61
C GLU A 63 -0.86 -7.67 -7.81
N ARG A 64 -0.88 -8.22 -9.04
CA ARG A 64 -0.25 -9.52 -9.30
C ARG A 64 1.23 -9.51 -8.88
N TYR A 65 1.62 -10.59 -8.20
CA TYR A 65 2.93 -10.82 -7.61
C TYR A 65 3.37 -9.84 -6.50
N SER A 66 2.49 -8.94 -6.05
CA SER A 66 2.80 -7.96 -5.01
C SER A 66 3.20 -8.59 -3.67
N THR A 67 2.63 -9.73 -3.28
CA THR A 67 3.00 -10.43 -2.04
C THR A 67 4.43 -10.95 -2.07
N LEU A 68 4.89 -11.44 -3.23
CA LEU A 68 6.27 -11.92 -3.38
C LEU A 68 7.24 -10.73 -3.39
N GLU A 69 6.93 -9.68 -4.15
CA GLU A 69 7.72 -8.45 -4.16
C GLU A 69 7.76 -7.78 -2.77
N ALA A 70 6.66 -7.78 -2.03
CA ALA A 70 6.57 -7.24 -0.68
C ALA A 70 7.48 -8.00 0.28
N ARG A 71 7.57 -9.32 0.14
CA ARG A 71 8.50 -10.15 0.91
C ARG A 71 9.95 -9.78 0.62
N ASP A 72 10.31 -9.55 -0.65
CA ASP A 72 11.66 -9.12 -1.01
C ASP A 72 11.95 -7.70 -0.52
N ARG A 73 10.99 -6.78 -0.69
CA ARG A 73 11.06 -5.40 -0.19
C ARG A 73 11.27 -5.33 1.31
N TYR A 74 10.60 -6.19 2.08
CA TYR A 74 10.76 -6.24 3.53
C TYR A 74 12.23 -6.42 3.92
N TRP A 75 12.96 -7.33 3.28
CA TRP A 75 14.37 -7.57 3.60
C TRP A 75 15.30 -6.46 3.10
N GLN A 76 14.91 -5.69 2.08
CA GLN A 76 15.64 -4.49 1.68
C GLN A 76 15.48 -3.36 2.73
N MET A 77 14.27 -3.19 3.28
CA MET A 77 13.99 -2.18 4.31
C MET A 77 14.52 -2.60 5.68
N TYR A 78 14.46 -3.88 6.00
CA TYR A 78 14.82 -4.47 7.29
C TYR A 78 15.79 -5.65 7.08
N PRO A 79 17.07 -5.37 6.77
CA PRO A 79 18.03 -6.43 6.51
C PRO A 79 18.21 -7.32 7.75
N PRO A 80 18.31 -8.65 7.56
CA PRO A 80 18.44 -9.60 8.67
C PRO A 80 19.78 -9.37 9.39
N LYS A 81 19.74 -9.40 10.73
CA LYS A 81 20.94 -9.24 11.58
C LYS A 81 21.31 -10.56 12.26
N GLY A 82 22.59 -10.75 12.56
CA GLY A 82 23.10 -11.92 13.29
C GLY A 82 22.87 -13.26 12.56
N VAL A 83 22.49 -14.30 13.32
CA VAL A 83 22.22 -15.67 12.81
C VAL A 83 21.14 -15.72 11.73
N GLY A 84 20.23 -14.74 11.69
CA GLY A 84 19.22 -14.63 10.62
C GLY A 84 19.79 -14.41 9.22
N ARG A 85 21.06 -13.95 9.12
CA ARG A 85 21.75 -13.77 7.83
C ARG A 85 22.12 -15.10 7.16
N LEU A 86 22.34 -16.15 7.94
CA LEU A 86 22.74 -17.48 7.43
C LEU A 86 21.54 -18.30 6.93
N LEU A 87 20.32 -17.96 7.36
CA LEU A 87 19.11 -18.62 6.90
C LEU A 87 18.75 -18.13 5.49
N PRO A 88 18.40 -19.04 4.55
CA PRO A 88 17.87 -18.64 3.25
C PRO A 88 16.55 -17.90 3.42
N GLN A 89 16.29 -16.93 2.53
CA GLN A 89 15.17 -15.99 2.66
C GLN A 89 13.80 -16.68 2.74
N SER A 90 13.63 -17.82 2.07
CA SER A 90 12.40 -18.63 2.09
C SER A 90 12.06 -19.21 3.47
N LEU A 91 13.04 -19.40 4.34
CA LEU A 91 12.86 -19.94 5.70
C LEU A 91 12.72 -18.85 6.76
N ARG A 92 12.85 -17.57 6.38
CA ARG A 92 12.72 -16.46 7.33
C ARG A 92 11.26 -16.08 7.52
N LYS A 93 10.79 -16.11 8.75
CA LYS A 93 9.43 -15.65 9.12
C LYS A 93 9.40 -14.12 9.16
N ILE A 94 8.48 -13.50 8.42
CA ILE A 94 8.22 -12.06 8.51
C ILE A 94 7.34 -11.82 9.75
N PRO A 95 7.79 -11.05 10.76
CA PRO A 95 7.04 -10.81 11.99
C PRO A 95 5.97 -9.71 11.86
N ARG A 96 5.64 -9.28 10.63
CA ARG A 96 4.67 -8.22 10.33
C ARG A 96 3.72 -8.63 9.21
N PRO A 97 2.49 -8.07 9.17
CA PRO A 97 1.60 -8.22 8.03
C PRO A 97 2.29 -7.79 6.73
N ILE A 98 2.21 -8.62 5.69
CA ILE A 98 2.81 -8.30 4.39
C ILE A 98 1.97 -7.25 3.65
N ASP A 99 0.66 -7.20 3.93
CA ASP A 99 -0.30 -6.33 3.26
C ASP A 99 0.04 -4.84 3.41
N ASP A 100 0.61 -4.47 4.56
CA ASP A 100 1.17 -3.15 4.84
C ASP A 100 2.22 -2.70 3.82
N ILE A 101 3.08 -3.63 3.40
CA ILE A 101 4.17 -3.39 2.44
C ILE A 101 3.60 -3.39 1.01
N VAL A 102 2.59 -4.23 0.76
CA VAL A 102 1.87 -4.24 -0.52
C VAL A 102 1.26 -2.88 -0.81
N ALA A 103 0.62 -2.24 0.18
CA ALA A 103 0.04 -0.91 0.01
C ALA A 103 1.10 0.14 -0.40
N ILE A 104 2.27 0.12 0.23
CA ILE A 104 3.39 1.00 -0.14
C ILE A 104 3.85 0.73 -1.58
N LEU A 105 4.05 -0.55 -1.93
CA LEU A 105 4.47 -0.97 -3.27
C LEU A 105 3.50 -0.53 -4.36
N LEU A 106 2.20 -0.61 -4.12
CA LEU A 106 1.18 -0.16 -5.09
C LEU A 106 1.31 1.33 -5.38
N ILE A 107 1.55 2.15 -4.34
CA ILE A 107 1.78 3.59 -4.51
C ILE A 107 3.10 3.84 -5.25
N GLU A 108 4.20 3.15 -4.89
CA GLU A 108 5.48 3.26 -5.61
C GLU A 108 5.35 2.90 -7.09
N ARG A 109 4.65 1.80 -7.41
CA ARG A 109 4.35 1.38 -8.79
C ARG A 109 3.59 2.47 -9.55
N TYR A 110 2.60 3.08 -8.91
CA TYR A 110 1.84 4.19 -9.51
C TYR A 110 2.73 5.41 -9.79
N LEU A 111 3.53 5.85 -8.82
CA LEU A 111 4.43 6.99 -8.98
C LEU A 111 5.51 6.74 -10.03
N ASN A 112 6.05 5.53 -10.11
CA ASN A 112 6.99 5.14 -11.16
C ASN A 112 6.35 5.25 -12.55
N ARG A 113 5.09 4.83 -12.73
CA ARG A 113 4.38 4.99 -14.01
C ARG A 113 4.14 6.45 -14.39
N LEU A 114 3.93 7.32 -13.40
CA LEU A 114 3.75 8.76 -13.65
C LEU A 114 5.06 9.46 -14.06
N THR A 115 6.19 8.98 -13.56
CA THR A 115 7.52 9.60 -13.76
C THR A 115 8.32 8.97 -14.89
N ALA A 116 7.95 7.77 -15.34
CA ALA A 116 8.59 7.06 -16.45
C ALA A 116 8.09 7.50 -17.85
N ASN A 117 7.34 8.60 -17.94
CA ASN A 117 6.90 9.25 -19.18
C ASN A 117 7.70 10.53 -19.42
#